data_AF-A0A0G1VR38-F1
#
_entry.id   AF-A0A0G1VR38-F1
#
_cell.length_a   1.000
_cell.length_b   1.000
_cell.length_c   1.000
_cell.angle_alpha   90.00
_cell.angle_beta   90.00
_cell.angle_gamma   90.00
#
_symmetry.space_group_name_H-M   'P 1'
#
loop_
_entity.id
_entity.type
_entity.pdbx_description
1 polymer ?
#
loop_
_entity_poly.entity_id
_entity_poly.type
_entity_poly.pdbx_seq_one_letter_code
_entity_poly.pdbx_strand_id
1 'polypeptide(L)'
;MKKWLVGLIVVVVVLVALGMAKDVVIRGVVQTMGSQIVGAPIKVGHFSSSIVFQKVHIKRLRLYNPPGYPSEPMLDIPEIRVDADLFSLMKGKLHFPLVIFDLKEVVLIKDRAGELNVNALKVSRQKPEAEKTRSDDKTQKSKSSPMPMRIDVMKLNMERVIFKDYTKGDQPVVQVFELNLKDKIFKDIQSPEQLASVIMINALGPAGLQSAGVYAASTLLGVGFLPAGVAGVLLGKDDAVQEFSQPVEKVFAQAVSLFQETGLLKSKDSAKGIVKGIMDGADVTLVIKKSANGKTEVTASARKLLIPKPDIAGGTLYRLSERVK
;
A
#
# COMPACT_ATOMS: atom_id res chain seq x y z
N MET A 1 3.72 33.00 -51.49
CA MET A 1 4.48 32.11 -50.56
C MET A 1 4.01 32.14 -49.09
N LYS A 2 3.01 32.94 -48.64
CA LYS A 2 2.56 32.95 -47.23
C LYS A 2 1.40 32.00 -46.88
N LYS A 3 0.56 31.60 -47.84
CA LYS A 3 -0.68 30.84 -47.57
C LYS A 3 -0.43 29.40 -47.08
N TRP A 4 0.60 28.72 -47.58
CA TRP A 4 0.97 27.37 -47.14
C TRP A 4 1.59 27.38 -45.73
N LEU A 5 2.35 28.44 -45.39
CA LEU A 5 2.92 28.64 -44.06
C LEU A 5 1.82 28.84 -43.01
N VAL A 6 0.79 29.64 -43.33
CA VAL A 6 -0.37 29.85 -42.45
C VAL A 6 -1.15 28.55 -42.27
N GLY A 7 -1.38 27.78 -43.34
CA GLY A 7 -2.02 26.47 -43.27
C GLY A 7 -1.26 25.48 -42.37
N LEU A 8 0.07 25.42 -42.49
CA LEU A 8 0.94 24.57 -41.65
C LEU A 8 0.86 24.98 -40.17
N ILE A 9 0.91 26.28 -39.87
CA ILE A 9 0.79 26.79 -38.50
C ILE A 9 -0.57 26.43 -37.91
N VAL A 10 -1.67 26.58 -38.66
CA VAL A 10 -3.01 26.19 -38.19
C VAL A 10 -3.08 24.69 -37.89
N VAL A 11 -2.54 23.84 -38.77
CA VAL A 11 -2.49 22.39 -38.54
C VAL A 11 -1.67 22.07 -37.29
N VAL A 12 -0.50 22.68 -37.09
CA VAL A 12 0.32 22.48 -35.88
C VAL A 12 -0.41 22.94 -34.63
N VAL A 13 -1.07 24.11 -34.64
CA VAL A 13 -1.85 24.61 -33.50
C VAL A 13 -3.02 23.69 -33.18
N VAL A 14 -3.75 23.20 -34.19
CA VAL A 14 -4.83 22.23 -34.00
C VAL A 14 -4.32 20.91 -33.42
N LEU A 15 -3.20 20.39 -33.93
CA LEU A 15 -2.57 19.17 -33.41
C LEU A 15 -2.10 19.36 -31.96
N VAL A 16 -1.52 20.51 -31.62
CA VAL A 16 -1.15 20.85 -30.24
C VAL A 16 -2.39 20.95 -29.36
N ALA A 17 -3.46 21.64 -29.80
CA ALA A 17 -4.70 21.78 -29.06
C ALA A 17 -5.37 20.42 -28.80
N LEU A 18 -5.43 19.52 -29.80
CA LEU A 18 -5.91 18.15 -29.64
C LEU A 18 -5.03 17.34 -28.68
N GLY A 19 -3.70 17.52 -28.78
CA GLY A 19 -2.72 16.94 -27.88
C GLY A 19 -2.86 17.41 -26.42
N MET A 20 -3.36 18.63 -26.18
CA MET A 20 -3.66 19.13 -24.84
C MET A 20 -5.04 18.69 -24.35
N ALA A 21 -6.04 18.67 -25.23
CA ALA A 21 -7.40 18.24 -24.90
C ALA A 21 -7.44 16.80 -24.39
N LYS A 22 -6.66 15.88 -25.00
CA LYS A 22 -6.57 14.48 -24.54
C LYS A 22 -6.11 14.40 -23.08
N ASP A 23 -5.14 15.21 -22.67
CA ASP A 23 -4.56 15.16 -21.34
C ASP A 23 -5.54 15.67 -20.28
N VAL A 24 -6.37 16.67 -20.63
CA VAL A 24 -7.47 17.15 -19.78
C VAL A 24 -8.55 16.08 -19.59
N VAL A 25 -8.93 15.40 -20.67
CA VAL A 25 -9.94 14.31 -20.61
C VAL A 25 -9.42 13.14 -19.78
N ILE A 26 -8.20 12.66 -20.05
CA ILE A 26 -7.59 11.54 -19.33
C ILE A 26 -7.42 11.90 -17.84
N ARG A 27 -7.01 13.13 -17.52
CA ARG A 27 -6.96 13.62 -16.13
C ARG A 27 -8.31 13.45 -15.42
N GLY A 28 -9.41 13.85 -16.06
CA GLY A 28 -10.75 13.70 -15.50
C GLY A 28 -11.14 12.24 -15.27
N VAL A 29 -10.79 11.35 -16.19
CA VAL A 29 -11.00 9.90 -16.06
C VAL A 29 -10.18 9.33 -14.91
N VAL A 30 -8.88 9.66 -14.80
CA VAL A 30 -8.00 9.21 -13.72
C VAL A 30 -8.54 9.65 -12.35
N GLN A 31 -8.98 10.91 -12.23
CA GLN A 31 -9.60 11.40 -10.99
C GLN A 31 -10.86 10.62 -10.64
N THR A 32 -11.75 10.39 -11.60
CA THR A 32 -13.04 9.73 -11.37
C THR A 32 -12.86 8.26 -11.02
N MET A 33 -12.14 7.50 -11.87
CA MET A 33 -11.92 6.07 -11.67
C MET A 33 -11.08 5.81 -10.42
N GLY A 34 -10.00 6.57 -10.22
CA GLY A 34 -9.17 6.45 -9.03
C GLY A 34 -9.97 6.72 -7.75
N SER A 35 -10.84 7.73 -7.74
CA SER A 35 -11.71 8.00 -6.60
C SER A 35 -12.70 6.86 -6.34
N GLN A 36 -13.24 6.25 -7.39
CA GLN A 36 -14.18 5.13 -7.26
C GLN A 36 -13.53 3.87 -6.69
N ILE A 37 -12.31 3.55 -7.14
CA ILE A 37 -11.51 2.40 -6.71
C ILE A 37 -11.11 2.57 -5.24
N VAL A 38 -10.50 3.72 -4.90
CA VAL A 38 -10.01 3.98 -3.54
C VAL A 38 -11.16 4.24 -2.58
N GLY A 39 -12.28 4.77 -3.07
CA GLY A 39 -13.42 5.17 -2.25
C GLY A 39 -13.26 6.53 -1.57
N ALA A 40 -12.32 7.34 -2.03
CA ALA A 40 -12.07 8.68 -1.50
C ALA A 40 -11.66 9.66 -2.61
N PRO A 41 -11.88 10.98 -2.46
CA PRO A 41 -11.72 11.93 -3.56
C PRO A 41 -10.27 12.10 -4.00
N ILE A 42 -10.01 12.05 -5.30
CA ILE A 42 -8.70 12.33 -5.91
C ILE A 42 -8.74 13.64 -6.70
N LYS A 43 -7.76 14.50 -6.45
CA LYS A 43 -7.46 15.66 -7.30
C LYS A 43 -6.11 15.48 -7.95
N VAL A 44 -6.06 15.65 -9.26
CA VAL A 44 -4.81 15.69 -10.03
C VAL A 44 -4.60 17.13 -10.43
N GLY A 45 -3.42 17.72 -10.18
CA GLY A 45 -3.14 19.09 -10.58
C GLY A 45 -2.73 19.22 -12.06
N HIS A 46 -1.92 18.29 -12.55
CA HIS A 46 -1.49 18.24 -13.94
C HIS A 46 -1.30 16.79 -14.39
N PHE A 47 -1.65 16.54 -15.65
CA PHE A 47 -1.46 15.27 -16.33
C PHE A 47 -0.85 15.58 -17.69
N SER A 48 0.15 14.82 -18.10
CA SER A 48 0.65 14.82 -19.46
C SER A 48 0.98 13.41 -19.90
N SER A 49 0.72 13.12 -21.16
CA SER A 49 1.09 11.85 -21.77
C SER A 49 1.81 12.07 -23.09
N SER A 50 2.94 11.40 -23.27
CA SER A 50 3.65 11.35 -24.54
C SER A 50 3.45 9.97 -25.16
N ILE A 51 2.75 9.94 -26.29
CA ILE A 51 2.54 8.70 -27.05
C ILE A 51 3.85 8.25 -27.68
N VAL A 52 4.63 9.21 -28.22
CA VAL A 52 5.91 8.95 -28.89
C VAL A 52 6.93 8.35 -27.93
N PHE A 53 7.04 8.90 -26.72
CA PHE A 53 7.99 8.44 -25.72
C PHE A 53 7.42 7.40 -24.76
N GLN A 54 6.15 6.99 -24.93
CA GLN A 54 5.47 6.01 -24.08
C GLN A 54 5.54 6.36 -22.58
N LYS A 55 5.38 7.65 -22.27
CA LYS A 55 5.52 8.20 -20.92
C LYS A 55 4.27 8.92 -20.46
N VAL A 56 3.91 8.72 -19.20
CA VAL A 56 2.87 9.47 -18.52
C VAL A 56 3.47 10.15 -17.30
N HIS A 57 3.09 11.41 -17.09
CA HIS A 57 3.53 12.21 -15.97
C HIS A 57 2.32 12.86 -15.29
N ILE A 58 2.15 12.55 -14.02
CA ILE A 58 1.12 13.13 -13.15
C ILE A 58 1.81 14.00 -12.11
N LYS A 59 1.38 15.25 -11.97
CA LYS A 59 1.90 16.16 -10.93
C LYS A 59 0.79 16.63 -10.00
N ARG A 60 1.14 16.79 -8.73
CA ARG A 60 0.27 17.28 -7.66
C ARG A 60 -1.00 16.43 -7.56
N LEU A 61 -0.84 15.12 -7.43
CA LEU A 61 -1.96 14.23 -7.11
C LEU A 61 -2.18 14.28 -5.59
N ARG A 62 -3.42 14.57 -5.19
CA ARG A 62 -3.85 14.55 -3.80
C ARG A 62 -5.01 13.59 -3.64
N LEU A 63 -4.87 12.63 -2.73
CA LEU A 63 -5.96 11.79 -2.26
C LEU A 63 -6.46 12.41 -0.96
N TYR A 64 -7.74 12.77 -0.91
CA TYR A 64 -8.37 13.32 0.29
C TYR A 64 -8.86 12.21 1.20
N ASN A 65 -9.07 12.55 2.47
CA ASN A 65 -9.67 11.61 3.41
C ASN A 65 -11.06 11.14 2.94
N PRO A 66 -11.42 9.87 3.23
CA PRO A 66 -12.76 9.36 2.99
C PRO A 66 -13.80 10.05 3.89
N PRO A 67 -15.11 9.92 3.58
CA PRO A 67 -16.18 10.43 4.44
C PRO A 67 -16.05 9.93 5.89
N GLY A 68 -16.35 10.80 6.85
CA GLY A 68 -16.20 10.53 8.28
C GLY A 68 -14.90 11.07 8.90
N TYR A 69 -14.01 11.63 8.10
CA TYR A 69 -12.74 12.21 8.53
C TYR A 69 -12.59 13.67 8.08
N PRO A 70 -11.69 14.47 8.69
CA PRO A 70 -11.43 15.84 8.29
C PRO A 70 -11.13 15.98 6.79
N SER A 71 -11.67 17.03 6.15
CA SER A 71 -11.56 17.28 4.70
C SER A 71 -10.18 17.83 4.29
N GLU A 72 -9.13 17.13 4.69
CA GLU A 72 -7.73 17.41 4.34
C GLU A 72 -7.15 16.30 3.44
N PRO A 73 -6.04 16.57 2.73
CA PRO A 73 -5.33 15.53 1.99
C PRO A 73 -4.84 14.43 2.93
N MET A 74 -5.18 13.19 2.59
CA MET A 74 -4.63 11.98 3.19
C MET A 74 -3.28 11.64 2.57
N LEU A 75 -3.11 11.78 1.25
CA LEU A 75 -1.81 11.64 0.57
C LEU A 75 -1.55 12.87 -0.28
N ASP A 76 -0.32 13.38 -0.22
CA ASP A 76 0.22 14.36 -1.18
C ASP A 76 1.32 13.72 -2.01
N ILE A 77 1.08 13.60 -3.31
CA ILE A 77 1.98 13.00 -4.29
C ILE A 77 2.40 14.09 -5.29
N PRO A 78 3.52 14.79 -5.04
CA PRO A 78 4.04 15.80 -5.95
C PRO A 78 4.21 15.31 -7.38
N GLU A 79 4.69 14.09 -7.57
CA GLU A 79 5.05 13.55 -8.88
C GLU A 79 4.84 12.04 -8.98
N ILE A 80 4.28 11.60 -10.11
CA ILE A 80 4.24 10.21 -10.53
C ILE A 80 4.75 10.16 -11.96
N ARG A 81 5.77 9.34 -12.18
CA ARG A 81 6.36 9.07 -13.49
C ARG A 81 6.05 7.64 -13.89
N VAL A 82 5.55 7.46 -15.09
CA VAL A 82 5.08 6.17 -15.59
C VAL A 82 5.67 5.94 -16.98
N ASP A 83 6.34 4.82 -17.16
CA ASP A 83 6.56 4.23 -18.48
C ASP A 83 5.35 3.33 -18.77
N ALA A 84 4.72 3.49 -19.93
CA ALA A 84 3.47 2.82 -20.28
C ALA A 84 3.58 2.14 -21.65
N ASP A 85 3.27 0.84 -21.71
CA ASP A 85 3.13 0.14 -23.00
C ASP A 85 1.76 0.50 -23.62
N LEU A 86 1.78 1.54 -24.45
CA LEU A 86 0.59 2.01 -25.15
C LEU A 86 0.09 1.03 -26.22
N PHE A 87 0.93 0.11 -26.70
CA PHE A 87 0.49 -0.95 -27.62
C PHE A 87 -0.33 -2.01 -26.89
N SER A 88 0.03 -2.34 -25.64
CA SER A 88 -0.79 -3.19 -24.79
C SER A 88 -2.15 -2.56 -24.46
N LEU A 89 -2.23 -1.23 -24.34
CA LEU A 89 -3.49 -0.51 -24.16
C LEU A 89 -4.46 -0.75 -25.33
N MET A 90 -3.97 -0.76 -26.57
CA MET A 90 -4.80 -1.09 -27.75
C MET A 90 -5.35 -2.52 -27.72
N LYS A 91 -4.68 -3.43 -26.99
CA LYS A 91 -5.12 -4.81 -26.77
C LYS A 91 -6.01 -4.96 -25.52
N GLY A 92 -6.46 -3.85 -24.93
CA GLY A 92 -7.30 -3.83 -23.74
C GLY A 92 -6.57 -4.20 -22.44
N LYS A 93 -5.25 -3.99 -22.38
CA LYS A 93 -4.43 -4.28 -21.18
C LYS A 93 -3.65 -3.04 -20.76
N LEU A 94 -3.69 -2.71 -19.48
CA LEU A 94 -2.88 -1.65 -18.90
C LEU A 94 -1.54 -2.26 -18.45
N HIS A 95 -0.47 -2.03 -19.19
CA HIS A 95 0.86 -2.52 -18.82
C HIS A 95 1.83 -1.35 -18.63
N PHE A 96 2.45 -1.32 -17.46
CA PHE A 96 3.38 -0.28 -17.04
C PHE A 96 4.72 -0.91 -16.65
N PRO A 97 5.75 -0.86 -17.51
CA PRO A 97 7.06 -1.39 -17.18
C PRO A 97 7.66 -0.76 -15.91
N LEU A 98 7.46 0.55 -15.72
CA LEU A 98 7.98 1.27 -14.56
C LEU A 98 6.99 2.33 -14.08
N VAL A 99 6.73 2.34 -12.78
CA VAL A 99 6.02 3.43 -12.11
C VAL A 99 6.86 3.93 -10.95
N ILE A 100 7.09 5.24 -10.87
CA ILE A 100 7.79 5.90 -9.78
C ILE A 100 6.82 6.84 -9.08
N PHE A 101 6.63 6.62 -7.78
CA PHE A 101 5.80 7.43 -6.91
C PHE A 101 6.69 8.27 -5.99
N ASP A 102 6.55 9.58 -6.09
CA ASP A 102 7.20 10.54 -5.20
C ASP A 102 6.15 11.07 -4.21
N LEU A 103 6.06 10.45 -3.02
CA LEU A 103 5.12 10.84 -1.95
C LEU A 103 5.80 11.79 -0.98
N LYS A 104 5.22 12.98 -0.82
CA LYS A 104 5.69 13.95 0.16
C LYS A 104 5.22 13.58 1.56
N GLU A 105 3.93 13.36 1.73
CA GLU A 105 3.38 13.03 3.04
C GLU A 105 2.14 12.15 2.95
N VAL A 106 1.99 11.30 3.97
CA VAL A 106 0.79 10.52 4.24
C VAL A 106 0.25 10.90 5.60
N VAL A 107 -1.01 11.31 5.66
CA VAL A 107 -1.71 11.68 6.90
C VAL A 107 -2.60 10.52 7.33
N LEU A 108 -2.25 9.91 8.46
CA LEU A 108 -3.02 8.86 9.11
C LEU A 108 -3.81 9.49 10.26
N ILE A 109 -5.12 9.29 10.25
CA ILE A 109 -6.01 9.87 11.27
C ILE A 109 -6.66 8.72 12.03
N LYS A 110 -6.46 8.69 13.35
CA LYS A 110 -7.26 7.89 14.26
C LYS A 110 -8.36 8.76 14.86
N ASP A 111 -9.61 8.42 14.60
CA ASP A 111 -10.75 9.18 15.11
C ASP A 111 -11.01 8.92 16.61
N ARG A 112 -12.08 9.52 17.15
CA ARG A 112 -12.47 9.37 18.56
C ARG A 112 -12.89 7.94 18.92
N ALA A 113 -13.35 7.16 17.94
CA ALA A 113 -13.70 5.75 18.12
C ALA A 113 -12.47 4.84 18.06
N GLY A 114 -11.28 5.39 17.76
CA GLY A 114 -10.05 4.62 17.61
C GLY A 114 -9.86 4.07 16.20
N GLU A 115 -10.71 4.44 15.24
CA GLU A 115 -10.69 3.95 13.86
C GLU A 115 -9.75 4.78 12.98
N LEU A 116 -9.01 4.11 12.11
CA LEU A 116 -8.09 4.76 11.17
C LEU A 116 -8.79 5.13 9.86
N ASN A 117 -8.48 6.31 9.30
CA ASN A 117 -8.97 6.75 7.99
C ASN A 117 -8.73 5.74 6.87
N VAL A 118 -7.60 5.02 6.91
CA VAL A 118 -7.30 3.96 5.94
C VAL A 118 -8.27 2.77 5.98
N ASN A 119 -8.96 2.52 7.10
CA ASN A 119 -10.01 1.49 7.22
C ASN A 119 -11.30 1.89 6.48
N ALA A 120 -11.50 3.19 6.26
CA ALA A 120 -12.67 3.70 5.56
C ALA A 120 -12.53 3.65 4.03
N LEU A 121 -11.33 3.36 3.51
CA LEU A 121 -11.10 3.17 2.08
C LEU A 121 -11.73 1.86 1.59
N LYS A 122 -12.24 1.86 0.36
CA LYS A 122 -12.83 0.66 -0.25
C LYS A 122 -11.83 -0.47 -0.41
N VAL A 123 -10.58 -0.12 -0.71
CA VAL A 123 -9.48 -1.10 -0.84
C VAL A 123 -9.24 -1.89 0.45
N SER A 124 -9.58 -1.33 1.61
CA SER A 124 -9.41 -1.97 2.92
C SER A 124 -10.65 -2.74 3.39
N ARG A 125 -11.74 -2.72 2.60
CA ARG A 125 -13.04 -3.34 2.93
C ARG A 125 -13.37 -4.55 2.06
N GLN A 126 -12.41 -5.04 1.26
CA GLN A 126 -12.62 -6.23 0.45
C GLN A 126 -12.91 -7.43 1.35
N LYS A 127 -14.19 -7.78 1.46
CA LYS A 127 -14.64 -9.04 2.05
C LYS A 127 -14.32 -10.17 1.07
N PRO A 128 -14.03 -11.40 1.55
CA PRO A 128 -14.11 -12.58 0.71
C PRO A 128 -15.49 -12.63 0.07
N GLU A 129 -15.58 -12.62 -1.26
CA GLU A 129 -16.83 -12.94 -1.97
C GLU A 129 -17.14 -14.43 -1.76
N ALA A 130 -17.69 -14.76 -0.60
CA ALA A 130 -18.48 -15.96 -0.38
C ALA A 130 -19.93 -15.51 -0.18
N GLU A 131 -20.60 -15.24 -1.29
CA GLU A 131 -22.06 -15.31 -1.52
C GLU A 131 -22.42 -14.49 -2.76
N LYS A 132 -22.39 -15.14 -3.92
CA LYS A 132 -23.31 -14.81 -5.02
C LYS A 132 -24.24 -15.99 -5.18
N THR A 133 -25.22 -16.04 -4.29
CA THR A 133 -26.46 -16.77 -4.51
C THR A 133 -27.09 -16.23 -5.79
N ARG A 134 -27.42 -17.16 -6.68
CA ARG A 134 -28.18 -16.92 -7.91
C ARG A 134 -29.43 -16.11 -7.60
N SER A 135 -29.60 -14.99 -8.29
CA SER A 135 -30.92 -14.46 -8.61
C SER A 135 -30.80 -13.74 -9.96
N ASP A 136 -31.48 -14.33 -10.93
CA ASP A 136 -31.75 -13.74 -12.23
C ASP A 136 -32.52 -12.43 -12.03
N ASP A 137 -31.99 -11.32 -12.55
CA ASP A 137 -32.85 -10.37 -13.23
C ASP A 137 -32.09 -9.64 -14.35
N LYS A 138 -32.68 -9.67 -15.54
CA LYS A 138 -32.15 -9.09 -16.76
C LYS A 138 -32.68 -7.66 -16.87
N THR A 139 -31.84 -6.65 -16.61
CA THR A 139 -31.93 -5.35 -17.32
C THR A 139 -30.68 -4.47 -17.14
N GLN A 140 -29.89 -4.40 -18.21
CA GLN A 140 -29.14 -3.23 -18.73
C GLN A 140 -28.32 -2.32 -17.78
N LYS A 141 -26.98 -2.44 -17.82
CA LYS A 141 -26.01 -1.53 -18.49
C LYS A 141 -24.58 -1.73 -17.98
N SER A 142 -23.71 -2.14 -18.90
CA SER A 142 -22.23 -2.18 -18.85
C SER A 142 -21.57 -2.18 -17.46
N LYS A 143 -21.44 -3.35 -16.83
CA LYS A 143 -20.30 -3.59 -15.93
C LYS A 143 -19.07 -3.74 -16.82
N SER A 144 -18.37 -2.63 -17.10
CA SER A 144 -17.02 -2.73 -17.65
C SER A 144 -16.20 -3.52 -16.64
N SER A 145 -15.85 -4.76 -16.98
CA SER A 145 -14.79 -5.47 -16.27
C SER A 145 -13.58 -4.54 -16.22
N PRO A 146 -12.96 -4.29 -15.05
CA PRO A 146 -11.76 -3.47 -15.00
C PRO A 146 -10.72 -4.05 -15.96
N MET A 147 -10.13 -3.21 -16.81
CA MET A 147 -9.08 -3.63 -17.73
C MET A 147 -7.94 -4.27 -16.92
N PRO A 148 -7.44 -5.45 -17.31
CA PRO A 148 -6.30 -6.07 -16.64
C PRO A 148 -5.13 -5.09 -16.55
N MET A 149 -4.61 -4.89 -15.34
CA MET A 149 -3.51 -3.99 -15.05
C MET A 149 -2.26 -4.77 -14.65
N ARG A 150 -1.09 -4.29 -15.03
CA ARG A 150 0.19 -4.83 -14.56
C ARG A 150 1.24 -3.73 -14.48
N ILE A 151 1.96 -3.68 -13.37
CA ILE A 151 3.17 -2.89 -13.19
C ILE A 151 4.33 -3.85 -12.94
N ASP A 152 5.34 -3.85 -13.80
CA ASP A 152 6.49 -4.76 -13.63
C ASP A 152 7.38 -4.31 -12.47
N VAL A 153 7.67 -3.00 -12.40
CA VAL A 153 8.47 -2.38 -11.35
C VAL A 153 7.78 -1.12 -10.85
N MET A 154 7.51 -1.07 -9.56
CA MET A 154 7.08 0.13 -8.85
C MET A 154 8.20 0.59 -7.92
N LYS A 155 8.57 1.86 -8.00
CA LYS A 155 9.45 2.54 -7.04
C LYS A 155 8.64 3.48 -6.17
N LEU A 156 8.86 3.41 -4.86
CA LEU A 156 8.21 4.25 -3.87
C LEU A 156 9.24 5.11 -3.15
N ASN A 157 9.07 6.42 -3.26
CA ASN A 157 9.71 7.41 -2.41
C ASN A 157 8.66 7.97 -1.45
N MET A 158 9.00 8.12 -0.16
CA MET A 158 8.10 8.64 0.87
C MET A 158 8.88 9.47 1.88
N GLU A 159 8.61 10.77 1.98
CA GLU A 159 9.36 11.63 2.90
C GLU A 159 8.91 11.44 4.35
N ARG A 160 7.61 11.59 4.65
CA ARG A 160 7.10 11.48 6.02
C ARG A 160 5.68 10.92 6.14
N VAL A 161 5.35 10.46 7.34
CA VAL A 161 3.99 10.11 7.77
C VAL A 161 3.59 11.00 8.93
N ILE A 162 2.40 11.61 8.86
CA ILE A 162 1.82 12.42 9.92
C ILE A 162 0.68 11.63 10.54
N PHE A 163 0.82 11.25 11.79
CA PHE A 163 -0.23 10.59 12.55
C PHE A 163 -0.98 11.59 13.44
N LYS A 164 -2.30 11.62 13.34
CA LYS A 164 -3.18 12.46 14.16
C LYS A 164 -4.12 11.57 14.96
N ASP A 165 -4.00 11.61 16.29
CA ASP A 165 -4.82 10.81 17.19
C ASP A 165 -5.84 11.67 17.94
N TYR A 166 -7.13 11.50 17.61
CA TYR A 166 -8.25 12.22 18.22
C TYR A 166 -8.88 11.46 19.39
N THR A 167 -8.32 10.34 19.85
CA THR A 167 -8.89 9.57 20.97
C THR A 167 -8.85 10.30 22.31
N LYS A 168 -8.00 11.34 22.44
CA LYS A 168 -7.80 12.09 23.68
C LYS A 168 -8.54 13.42 23.76
N GLY A 169 -9.26 13.84 22.71
CA GLY A 169 -10.01 15.11 22.72
C GLY A 169 -10.28 15.67 21.32
N ASP A 170 -10.79 16.91 21.30
CA ASP A 170 -11.14 17.60 20.05
C ASP A 170 -9.92 18.00 19.21
N GLN A 171 -8.78 18.27 19.86
CA GLN A 171 -7.50 18.52 19.22
C GLN A 171 -6.69 17.22 19.15
N PRO A 172 -6.11 16.87 17.99
CA PRO A 172 -5.37 15.63 17.87
C PRO A 172 -4.00 15.72 18.54
N VAL A 173 -3.54 14.61 19.09
CA VAL A 173 -2.11 14.42 19.32
C VAL A 173 -1.46 14.15 17.97
N VAL A 174 -0.54 15.01 17.56
CA VAL A 174 0.15 14.91 16.27
C VAL A 174 1.55 14.33 16.46
N GLN A 175 1.87 13.29 15.69
CA GLN A 175 3.19 12.69 15.59
C GLN A 175 3.65 12.73 14.15
N VAL A 176 4.91 13.08 13.91
CA VAL A 176 5.51 13.11 12.57
C VAL A 176 6.63 12.10 12.54
N PHE A 177 6.55 11.17 11.60
CA PHE A 177 7.55 10.15 11.34
C PHE A 177 8.28 10.50 10.05
N GLU A 178 9.48 11.04 10.17
CA GLU A 178 10.36 11.26 9.03
C GLU A 178 10.90 9.91 8.56
N LEU A 179 10.52 9.50 7.35
CA LEU A 179 10.89 8.20 6.78
C LEU A 179 12.08 8.31 5.85
N ASN A 180 12.10 9.36 5.03
CA ASN A 180 13.10 9.54 3.97
C ASN A 180 13.29 8.28 3.12
N LEU A 181 12.21 7.55 2.86
CA LEU A 181 12.23 6.33 2.08
C LEU A 181 12.55 6.68 0.62
N LYS A 182 13.59 6.05 0.08
CA LYS A 182 14.03 6.27 -1.31
C LYS A 182 14.12 4.95 -2.07
N ASP A 183 13.61 4.99 -3.30
CA ASP A 183 13.66 3.95 -4.30
C ASP A 183 13.25 2.55 -3.78
N LYS A 184 12.24 2.47 -2.89
CA LYS A 184 11.77 1.16 -2.43
C LYS A 184 11.07 0.44 -3.58
N ILE A 185 11.57 -0.74 -3.93
CA ILE A 185 11.14 -1.49 -5.12
C ILE A 185 10.06 -2.51 -4.77
N PHE A 186 9.01 -2.53 -5.57
CA PHE A 186 7.96 -3.54 -5.62
C PHE A 186 7.86 -4.06 -7.05
N LYS A 187 7.47 -5.33 -7.21
CA LYS A 187 7.40 -5.98 -8.52
C LYS A 187 6.05 -6.64 -8.72
N ASP A 188 5.65 -6.73 -9.98
CA ASP A 188 4.47 -7.47 -10.44
C ASP A 188 3.17 -7.06 -9.71
N ILE A 189 2.88 -5.76 -9.71
CA ILE A 189 1.61 -5.24 -9.18
C ILE A 189 0.53 -5.43 -10.24
N GLN A 190 -0.44 -6.29 -9.97
CA GLN A 190 -1.43 -6.76 -10.95
C GLN A 190 -2.80 -6.05 -10.84
N SER A 191 -2.95 -5.15 -9.87
CA SER A 191 -4.21 -4.40 -9.74
C SER A 191 -4.05 -3.04 -9.05
N PRO A 192 -5.00 -2.10 -9.29
CA PRO A 192 -5.06 -0.84 -8.55
C PRO A 192 -5.17 -1.04 -7.03
N GLU A 193 -5.82 -2.11 -6.58
CA GLU A 193 -6.00 -2.43 -5.16
C GLU A 193 -4.70 -2.92 -4.52
N GLN A 194 -3.90 -3.72 -5.24
CA GLN A 194 -2.54 -4.09 -4.81
C GLN A 194 -1.65 -2.84 -4.69
N LEU A 195 -1.70 -1.96 -5.69
CA LEU A 195 -0.96 -0.69 -5.67
C LEU A 195 -1.32 0.16 -4.44
N ALA A 196 -2.63 0.35 -4.20
CA ALA A 196 -3.10 1.11 -3.05
C ALA A 196 -2.66 0.45 -1.72
N SER A 197 -2.81 -0.87 -1.60
CA SER A 197 -2.41 -1.63 -0.41
C SER A 197 -0.92 -1.47 -0.09
N VAL A 198 -0.06 -1.57 -1.11
CA VAL A 198 1.38 -1.35 -0.97
C VAL A 198 1.67 0.03 -0.38
N ILE A 199 1.06 1.09 -0.90
CA ILE A 199 1.28 2.45 -0.39
C ILE A 199 0.82 2.56 1.06
N MET A 200 -0.37 2.06 1.40
CA MET A 200 -0.92 2.15 2.75
C MET A 200 -0.09 1.38 3.78
N ILE A 201 0.35 0.17 3.45
CA ILE A 201 1.14 -0.64 4.40
C ILE A 201 2.49 0.02 4.70
N ASN A 202 3.13 0.63 3.69
CA ASN A 202 4.39 1.35 3.89
C ASN A 202 4.23 2.63 4.70
N ALA A 203 3.06 3.26 4.65
CA ALA A 203 2.75 4.41 5.50
C ALA A 203 2.43 4.00 6.95
N LEU A 204 1.77 2.86 7.15
CA LEU A 204 1.35 2.38 8.48
C LEU A 204 2.51 1.86 9.33
N GLY A 205 3.46 1.14 8.72
CA GLY A 205 4.55 0.45 9.40
C GLY A 205 5.36 1.33 10.36
N PRO A 206 5.90 2.49 9.92
CA PRO A 206 6.74 3.35 10.76
C PRO A 206 6.03 3.95 11.97
N ALA A 207 4.71 4.18 11.86
CA ALA A 207 3.89 4.67 12.95
C ALA A 207 3.52 3.55 13.95
N GLY A 208 3.93 2.30 13.70
CA GLY A 208 3.51 1.13 14.48
C GLY A 208 2.00 0.89 14.43
N LEU A 209 1.32 1.46 13.42
CA LEU A 209 -0.13 1.41 13.31
C LEU A 209 -0.54 0.15 12.58
N GLN A 210 -1.60 -0.48 13.08
CA GLN A 210 -2.21 -1.63 12.42
C GLN A 210 -3.58 -1.28 11.90
N SER A 211 -3.80 -1.61 10.63
CA SER A 211 -5.09 -1.55 9.97
C SER A 211 -5.50 -2.95 9.56
N ALA A 212 -6.34 -3.60 10.37
CA ALA A 212 -6.83 -4.94 10.08
C ALA A 212 -7.45 -5.04 8.68
N GLY A 213 -8.13 -3.98 8.22
CA GLY A 213 -8.70 -3.90 6.88
C GLY A 213 -7.65 -3.87 5.76
N VAL A 214 -6.62 -3.02 5.87
CA VAL A 214 -5.54 -2.95 4.86
C VAL A 214 -4.77 -4.27 4.80
N TYR A 215 -4.45 -4.85 5.95
CA TYR A 215 -3.73 -6.13 6.00
C TYR A 215 -4.59 -7.27 5.45
N ALA A 216 -5.85 -7.40 5.87
CA ALA A 216 -6.76 -8.44 5.36
C ALA A 216 -7.01 -8.31 3.85
N ALA A 217 -7.13 -7.09 3.32
CA ALA A 217 -7.22 -6.89 1.88
C ALA A 217 -5.94 -7.36 1.17
N SER A 218 -4.77 -7.04 1.71
CA SER A 218 -3.50 -7.44 1.11
C SER A 218 -3.29 -8.95 1.07
N THR A 219 -3.78 -9.69 2.07
CA THR A 219 -3.70 -11.16 2.06
C THR A 219 -4.58 -11.77 0.97
N LEU A 220 -5.78 -11.24 0.75
CA LEU A 220 -6.67 -11.66 -0.32
C LEU A 220 -6.08 -11.40 -1.72
N LEU A 221 -5.26 -10.36 -1.86
CA LEU A 221 -4.63 -9.99 -3.11
C LEU A 221 -3.37 -10.82 -3.46
N GLY A 222 -2.93 -11.71 -2.56
CA GLY A 222 -1.85 -12.68 -2.78
C GLY A 222 -0.53 -12.36 -2.05
N VAL A 223 0.15 -13.39 -1.52
CA VAL A 223 1.36 -13.24 -0.69
C VAL A 223 2.61 -12.78 -1.46
N GLY A 224 2.63 -12.86 -2.79
CA GLY A 224 3.81 -12.62 -3.61
C GLY A 224 4.20 -11.15 -3.85
N PHE A 225 3.28 -10.19 -3.65
CA PHE A 225 3.54 -8.78 -3.94
C PHE A 225 3.94 -7.96 -2.70
N LEU A 226 3.80 -8.52 -1.49
CA LEU A 226 4.23 -7.86 -0.26
C LEU A 226 5.76 -7.92 -0.12
N PRO A 227 6.45 -6.82 0.23
CA PRO A 227 7.89 -6.85 0.45
C PRO A 227 8.29 -7.82 1.55
N ALA A 228 9.42 -8.49 1.37
CA ALA A 228 10.19 -8.99 2.50
C ALA A 228 10.47 -7.81 3.45
N GLY A 229 10.06 -7.90 4.71
CA GLY A 229 10.19 -6.81 5.68
C GLY A 229 8.91 -6.02 5.95
N VAL A 230 7.83 -6.27 5.21
CA VAL A 230 6.50 -5.76 5.57
C VAL A 230 5.88 -6.71 6.58
N ALA A 231 5.70 -6.19 7.79
CA ALA A 231 5.25 -6.91 8.97
C ALA A 231 3.97 -7.72 8.70
N GLY A 232 4.03 -9.02 8.97
CA GLY A 232 2.90 -9.79 9.47
C GLY A 232 1.65 -9.86 8.58
N VAL A 233 1.56 -10.88 7.73
CA VAL A 233 0.27 -11.48 7.35
C VAL A 233 -0.45 -11.83 8.66
N LEU A 234 -1.46 -11.06 9.06
CA LEU A 234 -2.31 -11.42 10.19
C LEU A 234 -3.16 -12.62 9.75
N LEU A 235 -2.75 -13.84 10.15
CA LEU A 235 -3.48 -15.07 9.84
C LEU A 235 -4.64 -15.32 10.83
N GLY A 236 -4.81 -14.49 11.86
CA GLY A 236 -5.86 -14.62 12.85
C GLY A 236 -5.95 -13.43 13.80
N LYS A 237 -6.80 -13.54 14.84
CA LYS A 237 -6.97 -12.51 15.88
C LYS A 237 -5.70 -12.29 16.72
N ASP A 238 -4.80 -13.26 16.73
CA ASP A 238 -3.70 -13.35 17.70
C ASP A 238 -2.32 -13.33 17.06
N ASP A 239 -2.25 -13.60 15.75
CA ASP A 239 -1.02 -14.01 15.08
C ASP A 239 -0.70 -13.13 13.88
N ALA A 240 0.57 -12.79 13.75
CA ALA A 240 1.18 -12.17 12.59
C ALA A 240 2.20 -13.15 11.98
N VAL A 241 2.32 -13.23 10.65
CA VAL A 241 3.23 -14.16 9.97
C VAL A 241 4.08 -13.45 8.93
N GLN A 242 5.37 -13.73 8.88
CA GLN A 242 6.27 -13.12 7.91
C GLN A 242 7.28 -14.13 7.37
N GLU A 243 7.51 -14.10 6.05
CA GLU A 243 8.59 -14.85 5.42
C GLU A 243 9.87 -14.01 5.31
N PHE A 244 11.00 -14.67 5.55
CA PHE A 244 12.35 -14.14 5.47
C PHE A 244 13.15 -14.98 4.48
N SER A 245 13.92 -14.32 3.63
CA SER A 245 14.80 -14.99 2.67
C SER A 245 16.02 -15.64 3.32
N GLN A 246 16.31 -15.31 4.59
CA GLN A 246 17.47 -15.83 5.33
C GLN A 246 17.20 -17.24 5.91
N PRO A 247 18.25 -18.04 6.17
CA PRO A 247 18.13 -19.36 6.80
C PRO A 247 17.55 -19.30 8.22
N VAL A 248 16.88 -20.39 8.64
CA VAL A 248 16.15 -20.51 9.92
C VAL A 248 17.06 -20.16 11.09
N GLU A 249 18.32 -20.59 11.03
CA GLU A 249 19.32 -20.40 12.08
C GLU A 249 19.67 -18.92 12.28
N LYS A 250 19.84 -18.17 11.17
CA LYS A 250 20.12 -16.71 11.22
C LYS A 250 18.92 -15.97 11.79
N VAL A 251 17.70 -16.31 11.33
CA VAL A 251 16.47 -15.68 11.81
C VAL A 251 16.26 -15.98 13.31
N PHE A 252 16.48 -17.22 13.73
CA PHE A 252 16.36 -17.63 15.13
C PHE A 252 17.35 -16.89 16.03
N ALA A 253 18.62 -16.77 15.62
CA ALA A 253 19.62 -16.03 16.38
C ALA A 253 19.25 -14.55 16.56
N GLN A 254 18.77 -13.89 15.49
CA GLN A 254 18.32 -12.49 15.55
C GLN A 254 17.06 -12.32 16.40
N ALA A 255 16.14 -13.29 16.38
CA ALA A 255 14.98 -13.31 17.26
C ALA A 255 15.38 -13.38 18.75
N VAL A 256 16.34 -14.24 19.09
CA VAL A 256 16.85 -14.32 20.46
C VAL A 256 17.51 -13.00 20.89
N SER A 257 18.39 -12.42 20.07
CA SER A 257 19.04 -11.13 20.35
C SER A 257 18.02 -10.00 20.54
N LEU A 258 16.96 -9.96 19.71
CA LEU A 258 15.89 -8.97 19.84
C LEU A 258 15.25 -8.96 21.24
N PHE A 259 14.95 -10.13 21.81
CA PHE A 259 14.37 -10.22 23.16
C PHE A 259 15.39 -10.05 24.30
N GLN A 260 16.66 -10.36 24.05
CA GLN A 260 17.72 -10.14 25.04
C GLN A 260 18.01 -8.66 25.24
N GLU A 261 18.04 -7.88 24.16
CA GLU A 261 18.29 -6.44 24.21
C GLU A 261 17.14 -5.65 24.84
N THR A 262 15.91 -6.15 24.77
CA THR A 262 14.79 -5.59 25.53
C THR A 262 14.78 -6.01 27.00
N GLY A 263 15.73 -6.87 27.42
CA GLY A 263 15.88 -7.34 28.80
C GLY A 263 14.80 -8.33 29.26
N LEU A 264 14.02 -8.89 28.34
CA LEU A 264 12.78 -9.62 28.66
C LEU A 264 12.62 -10.94 27.89
N LEU A 265 13.72 -11.65 27.63
CA LEU A 265 13.66 -13.03 27.11
C LEU A 265 13.17 -13.98 28.21
N LYS A 266 12.09 -14.74 27.93
CA LYS A 266 11.53 -15.74 28.85
C LYS A 266 12.03 -17.15 28.57
N SER A 267 12.07 -17.57 27.31
CA SER A 267 12.54 -18.91 26.93
C SER A 267 12.96 -18.97 25.46
N LYS A 268 13.89 -19.86 25.14
CA LYS A 268 14.24 -20.23 23.76
C LYS A 268 14.30 -21.75 23.62
N ASP A 269 13.75 -22.27 22.54
CA ASP A 269 13.78 -23.68 22.17
C ASP A 269 14.14 -23.76 20.68
N SER A 270 15.42 -24.02 20.40
CA SER A 270 15.95 -24.10 19.04
C SER A 270 15.45 -25.33 18.28
N ALA A 271 15.08 -26.42 18.97
CA ALA A 271 14.58 -27.63 18.32
C ALA A 271 13.16 -27.43 17.79
N LYS A 272 12.33 -26.67 18.51
CA LYS A 272 10.96 -26.32 18.08
C LYS A 272 10.88 -25.00 17.32
N GLY A 273 11.98 -24.25 17.22
CA GLY A 273 12.00 -22.92 16.61
C GLY A 273 11.21 -21.89 17.42
N ILE A 274 11.11 -22.05 18.74
CA ILE A 274 10.28 -21.18 19.60
C ILE A 274 11.16 -20.19 20.37
N VAL A 275 10.81 -18.90 20.32
CA VAL A 275 11.39 -17.86 21.17
C VAL A 275 10.27 -17.12 21.88
N LYS A 276 10.32 -17.01 23.21
CA LYS A 276 9.32 -16.30 24.01
C LYS A 276 9.96 -15.19 24.81
N GLY A 277 9.27 -14.07 24.92
CA GLY A 277 9.69 -12.94 25.73
C GLY A 277 8.55 -11.97 25.99
N ILE A 278 8.88 -10.81 26.55
CA ILE A 278 7.94 -9.69 26.67
C ILE A 278 8.40 -8.57 25.75
N MET A 279 7.45 -8.00 25.00
CA MET A 279 7.65 -6.78 24.22
C MET A 279 6.46 -5.86 24.46
N ASP A 280 6.76 -4.58 24.69
CA ASP A 280 5.75 -3.52 24.90
C ASP A 280 4.69 -3.90 25.97
N GLY A 281 5.10 -4.67 26.98
CA GLY A 281 4.26 -5.12 28.08
C GLY A 281 3.29 -6.27 27.76
N ALA A 282 3.47 -6.97 26.64
CA ALA A 282 2.73 -8.18 26.28
C ALA A 282 3.64 -9.41 26.17
N ASP A 283 3.09 -10.58 26.46
CA ASP A 283 3.73 -11.88 26.23
C ASP A 283 3.78 -12.16 24.73
N VAL A 284 4.98 -12.29 24.18
CA VAL A 284 5.20 -12.56 22.77
C VAL A 284 5.84 -13.93 22.59
N THR A 285 5.33 -14.69 21.64
CA THR A 285 5.89 -15.96 21.18
C THR A 285 6.20 -15.87 19.69
N LEU A 286 7.43 -16.15 19.30
CA LEU A 286 7.83 -16.37 17.92
C LEU A 286 7.98 -17.87 17.67
N VAL A 287 7.38 -18.35 16.58
CA VAL A 287 7.53 -19.71 16.05
C VAL A 287 8.18 -19.59 14.68
N ILE A 288 9.38 -20.14 14.54
CA ILE A 288 10.26 -19.98 13.38
C ILE A 288 10.39 -21.35 12.71
N LYS A 289 9.96 -21.45 11.46
CA LYS A 289 9.93 -22.70 10.70
C LYS A 289 10.42 -22.49 9.27
N LYS A 290 10.81 -23.58 8.62
CA LYS A 290 11.09 -23.56 7.17
C LYS A 290 9.76 -23.60 6.41
N SER A 291 9.54 -22.62 5.54
CA SER A 291 8.40 -22.56 4.62
C SER A 291 8.52 -23.61 3.53
N ALA A 292 7.38 -23.99 2.93
CA ALA A 292 7.31 -24.91 1.79
C ALA A 292 8.17 -24.46 0.60
N ASN A 293 8.42 -23.15 0.50
CA ASN A 293 9.18 -22.51 -0.58
C ASN A 293 10.70 -22.43 -0.27
N GLY A 294 11.16 -23.06 0.82
CA GLY A 294 12.57 -23.06 1.24
C GLY A 294 13.02 -21.82 2.02
N LYS A 295 12.15 -20.82 2.18
CA LYS A 295 12.37 -19.62 3.01
C LYS A 295 12.13 -19.92 4.49
N THR A 296 12.40 -18.94 5.36
CA THR A 296 12.05 -19.01 6.79
C THR A 296 10.74 -18.27 7.05
N GLU A 297 9.74 -18.96 7.59
CA GLU A 297 8.50 -18.36 8.08
C GLU A 297 8.59 -18.13 9.58
N VAL A 298 8.16 -16.95 10.04
CA VAL A 298 8.03 -16.63 11.46
C VAL A 298 6.59 -16.25 11.76
N THR A 299 5.97 -16.97 12.67
CA THR A 299 4.69 -16.62 13.29
C THR A 299 4.96 -15.93 14.62
N ALA A 300 4.45 -14.72 14.80
CA ALA A 300 4.44 -14.00 16.07
C ALA A 300 3.04 -14.00 16.66
N SER A 301 2.92 -14.38 17.92
CA SER A 301 1.69 -14.26 18.70
C SER A 301 1.95 -13.35 19.88
N ALA A 302 1.05 -12.42 20.20
CA ALA A 302 1.20 -11.55 21.36
C ALA A 302 -0.10 -11.43 22.17
N ARG A 303 0.02 -11.49 23.50
CA ARG A 303 -1.12 -11.37 24.42
C ARG A 303 -0.77 -10.52 25.64
N LYS A 304 -1.72 -9.68 26.07
CA LYS A 304 -1.62 -8.91 27.33
C LYS A 304 -2.84 -9.22 28.17
N LEU A 305 -2.64 -9.83 29.34
CA LEU A 305 -3.73 -10.31 30.21
C LEU A 305 -4.73 -11.21 29.44
N LEU A 306 -4.21 -12.18 28.68
CA LEU A 306 -4.98 -13.08 27.79
C LEU A 306 -5.68 -12.41 26.59
N ILE A 307 -5.68 -11.09 26.49
CA ILE A 307 -6.24 -10.37 25.35
C ILE A 307 -5.23 -10.39 24.19
N PRO A 308 -5.63 -10.84 22.99
CA PRO A 308 -4.80 -10.77 21.79
C PRO A 308 -4.32 -9.35 21.48
N LYS A 309 -3.04 -9.24 21.13
CA LYS A 309 -2.36 -7.99 20.77
C LYS A 309 -1.65 -8.13 19.41
N PRO A 310 -2.41 -8.28 18.31
CA PRO A 310 -1.84 -8.40 16.97
C PRO A 310 -0.90 -7.22 16.64
N ASP A 311 -1.15 -6.03 17.22
CA ASP A 311 -0.31 -4.82 17.22
C ASP A 311 1.13 -5.10 17.63
N ILE A 312 1.29 -5.73 18.78
CA ILE A 312 2.59 -6.05 19.34
C ILE A 312 3.23 -7.23 18.59
N ALA A 313 2.45 -8.20 18.13
CA ALA A 313 2.94 -9.32 17.33
C ALA A 313 3.55 -8.85 16.00
N GLY A 314 2.82 -8.02 15.25
CA GLY A 314 3.30 -7.43 14.00
C GLY A 314 4.48 -6.48 14.21
N GLY A 315 4.44 -5.64 15.24
CA GLY A 315 5.58 -4.78 15.61
C GLY A 315 6.84 -5.56 15.95
N THR A 316 6.70 -6.73 16.58
CA THR A 316 7.82 -7.63 16.87
C THR A 316 8.45 -8.18 15.59
N LEU A 317 7.63 -8.67 14.65
CA LEU A 317 8.14 -9.17 13.36
C LEU A 317 8.84 -8.08 12.56
N TYR A 318 8.34 -6.84 12.61
CA TYR A 318 9.00 -5.71 11.98
C TYR A 318 10.41 -5.49 12.53
N ARG A 319 10.56 -5.39 13.86
CA ARG A 319 11.87 -5.20 14.51
C ARG A 319 12.82 -6.36 14.19
N LEU A 320 12.30 -7.59 14.11
CA LEU A 320 13.09 -8.74 13.67
C LEU A 320 13.54 -8.59 12.20
N SER A 321 12.67 -8.12 11.31
CA SER A 321 12.99 -7.96 9.89
C SER A 321 14.04 -6.91 9.59
N GLU A 322 14.09 -5.84 10.38
CA GLU A 322 15.14 -4.83 10.26
C GLU A 322 16.52 -5.38 10.64
N ARG A 323 16.58 -6.40 11.52
CA ARG A 323 17.82 -7.07 11.94
C ARG A 323 18.25 -8.20 11.02
N VAL A 324 17.29 -8.83 10.34
CA VAL A 324 17.51 -10.03 9.53
C VAL A 324 17.97 -9.71 8.11
N LYS A 325 18.06 -8.43 7.72
CA LYS A 325 18.55 -8.00 6.39
C LYS A 325 19.76 -8.82 5.89
#